data_AF-A0A496ZHB1-F1
#
_entry.id   AF-A0A496ZHB1-F1
#
_cell.length_a   1.000
_cell.length_b   1.000
_cell.length_c   1.000
_cell.angle_alpha   90.00
_cell.angle_beta   90.00
_cell.angle_gamma   90.00
#
_symmetry.space_group_name_H-M   'P 1'
#
loop_
_entity.id
_entity.type
_entity.pdbx_description
1 polymer ?
#
loop_
_entity_poly.entity_id
_entity_poly.type
_entity_poly.pdbx_seq_one_letter_code
_entity_poly.pdbx_strand_id
1 'polypeptide(L)'
;MNVVKQKIIVSAIISIACLFIVVQASAEDIKETVKYKAPSMSQVVGFISKLSKGTVSVDPGQCIATTKMVKNTKTFKYIIPLKEINPSPDYVTPHLKNVILTVAGHKKKIQRVEESGKVEMKSKVELNTPDEDSAEKLAKAIRYLISLCGGPTCVDCDPFMWQ
;
A
#
# COMPACT_ATOMS: atom_id res chain seq x y z
N MET A 1 63.66 -40.58 6.76
CA MET A 1 62.30 -40.81 6.22
C MET A 1 62.20 -40.05 4.90
N ASN A 2 62.11 -40.75 3.76
CA ASN A 2 62.33 -40.17 2.42
C ASN A 2 61.35 -39.04 2.09
N VAL A 3 61.88 -37.94 1.53
CA VAL A 3 61.19 -36.70 1.12
C VAL A 3 59.95 -36.96 0.24
N VAL A 4 59.91 -38.09 -0.45
CA VAL A 4 58.77 -38.55 -1.27
C VAL A 4 57.56 -38.96 -0.42
N LYS A 5 57.75 -39.59 0.75
CA LYS A 5 56.65 -40.03 1.62
C LYS A 5 55.96 -38.86 2.34
N GLN A 6 56.65 -37.73 2.53
CA GLN A 6 56.10 -36.55 3.21
C GLN A 6 55.16 -35.74 2.30
N LYS A 7 55.42 -35.71 0.99
CA LYS A 7 54.55 -35.01 0.01
C LYS A 7 53.19 -35.70 -0.19
N ILE A 8 53.15 -37.03 -0.11
CA ILE A 8 51.90 -37.81 -0.28
C ILE A 8 50.97 -37.59 0.91
N ILE A 9 51.51 -37.54 2.13
CA ILE A 9 50.71 -37.33 3.35
C ILE A 9 50.11 -35.92 3.38
N VAL A 10 50.87 -34.90 2.99
CA VAL A 10 50.37 -33.50 2.95
C VAL A 10 49.31 -33.30 1.85
N SER A 11 49.45 -33.95 0.69
CA SER A 11 48.44 -33.88 -0.39
C SER A 11 47.12 -34.58 -0.05
N ALA A 12 47.17 -35.66 0.74
CA ALA A 12 45.97 -36.38 1.16
C ALA A 12 45.17 -35.59 2.20
N ILE A 13 45.84 -34.87 3.11
CA ILE A 13 45.19 -34.03 4.13
C ILE A 13 44.45 -32.85 3.50
N ILE A 14 45.04 -32.20 2.47
CA ILE A 14 44.42 -31.08 1.76
C ILE A 14 43.18 -31.54 0.97
N SER A 15 43.21 -32.74 0.35
CA SER A 15 42.04 -33.29 -0.34
C SER A 15 40.90 -33.68 0.61
N ILE A 16 41.21 -34.15 1.82
CA ILE A 16 40.18 -34.51 2.83
C ILE A 16 39.58 -33.25 3.47
N ALA A 17 40.37 -32.18 3.66
CA ALA A 17 39.87 -30.90 4.16
C ALA A 17 38.92 -30.20 3.16
N CYS A 18 39.11 -30.40 1.85
CA CYS A 18 38.19 -29.89 0.82
C CYS A 18 36.88 -30.69 0.72
N LEU A 19 36.85 -31.94 1.18
CA LEU A 19 35.65 -32.79 1.15
C LEU A 19 34.70 -32.55 2.33
N PHE A 20 35.15 -31.93 3.42
CA PHE A 20 34.33 -31.57 4.59
C PHE A 20 33.77 -30.14 4.58
N ILE A 21 34.09 -29.33 3.56
CA ILE A 21 33.51 -27.97 3.38
C ILE A 21 32.20 -28.00 2.60
N VAL A 22 31.79 -29.18 2.12
CA VAL A 22 30.50 -29.37 1.44
C VAL A 22 29.62 -30.16 2.41
N VAL A 23 28.46 -29.60 2.74
CA VAL A 23 27.42 -30.15 3.65
C VAL A 23 27.57 -29.79 5.13
N GLN A 24 27.55 -28.49 5.47
CA GLN A 24 26.73 -27.93 6.58
C GLN A 24 26.30 -26.48 6.29
N ALA A 25 26.03 -26.15 5.03
CA ALA A 25 25.06 -25.09 4.72
C ALA A 25 23.69 -25.76 4.54
N SER A 26 23.22 -26.46 5.58
CA SER A 26 21.78 -26.55 5.74
C SER A 26 21.35 -25.11 5.93
N ALA A 27 20.76 -24.58 4.86
CA ALA A 27 19.93 -23.40 4.91
C ALA A 27 18.76 -23.70 5.85
N GLU A 28 19.03 -23.73 7.15
CA GLU A 28 18.17 -23.07 8.12
C GLU A 28 18.49 -21.56 8.05
N ASP A 29 18.39 -21.00 6.85
CA ASP A 29 17.59 -19.78 6.72
C ASP A 29 16.20 -20.21 7.19
N ILE A 30 16.03 -20.24 8.51
CA ILE A 30 14.81 -19.79 9.13
C ILE A 30 14.70 -18.37 8.58
N LYS A 31 14.14 -18.27 7.36
CA LYS A 31 13.49 -17.06 6.90
C LYS A 31 12.64 -16.72 8.08
N GLU A 32 13.06 -15.69 8.79
CA GLU A 32 12.22 -14.99 9.71
C GLU A 32 11.05 -14.58 8.81
N THR A 33 10.04 -15.45 8.74
CA THR A 33 8.72 -15.09 8.26
C THR A 33 8.30 -14.10 9.32
N VAL A 34 8.74 -12.85 9.14
CA VAL A 34 8.22 -11.68 9.83
C VAL A 34 6.74 -11.89 9.75
N LYS A 35 6.12 -12.24 10.90
CA LYS A 35 4.73 -12.67 10.93
C LYS A 35 3.94 -11.50 10.38
N TYR A 36 3.52 -11.63 9.12
CA TYR A 36 2.84 -10.56 8.43
C TYR A 36 1.65 -10.14 9.27
N LYS A 37 1.68 -8.90 9.74
CA LYS A 37 0.59 -8.31 10.49
C LYS A 37 -0.07 -7.30 9.58
N ALA A 38 -1.23 -7.69 9.05
CA ALA A 38 -2.08 -6.80 8.29
C ALA A 38 -2.30 -5.48 9.07
N PRO A 39 -2.14 -4.31 8.43
CA PRO A 39 -2.27 -3.02 9.08
C PRO A 39 -3.70 -2.82 9.59
N SER A 40 -3.83 -2.22 10.77
CA SER A 40 -5.13 -1.84 11.31
C SER A 40 -5.75 -0.69 10.52
N MET A 41 -7.07 -0.52 10.63
CA MET A 41 -7.80 0.63 10.09
C MET A 41 -7.14 1.97 10.47
N SER A 42 -6.72 2.12 11.74
CA SER A 42 -6.09 3.36 12.21
C SER A 42 -4.71 3.61 11.59
N GLN A 43 -3.92 2.56 11.36
CA GLN A 43 -2.63 2.67 10.66
C GLN A 43 -2.83 3.13 9.21
N VAL A 44 -3.81 2.55 8.52
CA VAL A 44 -4.16 2.91 7.13
C VAL A 44 -4.64 4.36 7.03
N VAL A 45 -5.54 4.79 7.92
CA VAL A 45 -6.05 6.17 7.96
C VAL A 45 -4.92 7.16 8.25
N GLY A 46 -4.04 6.85 9.20
CA GLY A 46 -2.87 7.66 9.49
C GLY A 46 -1.92 7.79 8.30
N PHE A 47 -1.72 6.71 7.54
CA PHE A 47 -0.90 6.72 6.34
C PHE A 47 -1.52 7.55 5.21
N ILE A 48 -2.82 7.39 4.96
CA ILE A 48 -3.58 8.20 3.99
C ILE A 48 -3.43 9.69 4.31
N SER A 49 -3.61 10.08 5.57
CA SER A 49 -3.48 11.47 5.99
C SER A 49 -2.07 12.05 5.80
N LYS A 50 -1.02 11.22 5.83
CA LYS A 50 0.36 11.65 5.59
C LYS A 50 0.65 11.87 4.10
N LEU A 51 0.05 11.07 3.22
CA LEU A 51 0.30 11.14 1.78
C LEU A 51 -0.62 12.12 1.04
N SER A 52 -1.81 12.40 1.59
CA SER A 52 -2.76 13.31 0.97
C SER A 52 -2.39 14.78 1.20
N LYS A 53 -2.42 15.59 0.15
CA LYS A 53 -2.46 17.05 0.22
C LYS A 53 -3.91 17.50 0.41
N GLY A 54 -4.18 18.11 1.56
CA GLY A 54 -5.53 18.43 2.01
C GLY A 54 -6.03 17.38 2.99
N THR A 55 -6.79 17.82 3.98
CA THR A 55 -7.26 16.96 5.08
C THR A 55 -8.17 15.86 4.54
N VAL A 56 -7.65 14.63 4.44
CA VAL A 56 -8.48 13.43 4.29
C VAL A 56 -8.78 12.90 5.69
N SER A 57 -10.03 13.05 6.12
CA SER A 57 -10.54 12.47 7.36
C SER A 57 -11.38 11.24 7.02
N VAL A 58 -11.21 10.16 7.77
CA VAL A 58 -11.99 8.93 7.59
C VAL A 58 -12.77 8.66 8.86
N ASP A 59 -14.08 8.51 8.74
CA ASP A 59 -14.93 7.92 9.77
C ASP A 59 -14.99 6.41 9.53
N PRO A 60 -14.28 5.58 10.33
CA PRO A 60 -14.24 4.14 10.13
C PRO A 60 -15.56 3.44 10.51
N GLY A 61 -16.39 4.04 11.38
CA GLY A 61 -17.69 3.47 11.74
C GLY A 61 -18.71 3.62 10.61
N GLN A 62 -18.65 4.74 9.90
CA GLN A 62 -19.53 5.03 8.77
C GLN A 62 -18.93 4.65 7.42
N CYS A 63 -17.63 4.37 7.36
CA CYS A 63 -16.88 4.16 6.12
C CYS A 63 -17.03 5.32 5.14
N ILE A 64 -16.85 6.52 5.68
CA ILE A 64 -16.92 7.77 4.93
C ILE A 64 -15.56 8.44 4.98
N ALA A 65 -14.99 8.75 3.81
CA ALA A 65 -13.87 9.66 3.70
C ALA A 65 -14.35 11.07 3.38
N THR A 66 -13.77 12.07 4.01
CA THR A 66 -14.02 13.48 3.76
C THR A 66 -12.74 14.13 3.31
N THR A 67 -12.78 14.90 2.22
CA THR A 67 -11.64 15.73 1.78
C THR A 67 -12.08 17.16 1.50
N LYS A 68 -11.15 18.11 1.60
CA LYS A 68 -11.34 19.49 1.18
C LYS A 68 -10.44 19.79 -0.01
N MET A 69 -10.99 20.39 -1.05
CA MET A 69 -10.24 20.78 -2.23
C MET A 69 -10.63 22.18 -2.69
N VAL A 70 -9.63 22.98 -3.04
CA VAL A 70 -9.82 24.30 -3.63
C VAL A 70 -9.87 24.16 -5.14
N LYS A 71 -10.96 24.63 -5.77
CA LYS A 71 -11.09 24.72 -7.24
C LYS A 71 -11.60 26.12 -7.59
N ASN A 72 -10.94 26.81 -8.52
CA ASN A 72 -11.29 28.18 -8.94
C ASN A 72 -11.56 29.11 -7.74
N THR A 73 -10.58 29.21 -6.84
CA THR A 73 -10.63 30.00 -5.58
C THR A 73 -11.73 29.63 -4.57
N LYS A 74 -12.57 28.62 -4.85
CA LYS A 74 -13.61 28.12 -3.92
C LYS A 74 -13.18 26.84 -3.23
N THR A 75 -13.44 26.73 -1.93
CA THR A 75 -13.26 25.49 -1.19
C THR A 75 -14.50 24.61 -1.31
N PHE A 76 -14.30 23.34 -1.62
CA PHE A 76 -15.35 22.33 -1.65
C PHE A 76 -15.02 21.23 -0.65
N LYS A 77 -16.01 20.83 0.15
CA LYS A 77 -15.94 19.62 0.97
C LYS A 77 -16.53 18.46 0.18
N TYR A 78 -15.79 17.37 0.05
CA TYR A 78 -16.28 16.14 -0.55
C TYR A 78 -16.53 15.10 0.53
N ILE A 79 -17.69 14.44 0.46
CA ILE A 79 -18.07 13.33 1.33
C ILE A 79 -18.17 12.09 0.45
N ILE A 80 -17.30 11.12 0.72
CA ILE A 80 -17.01 9.97 -0.13
C ILE A 80 -17.47 8.71 0.61
N PRO A 81 -18.56 8.06 0.19
CA PRO A 81 -18.99 6.79 0.76
C PRO A 81 -18.08 5.67 0.26
N LEU A 82 -17.12 5.21 1.08
CA LEU A 82 -16.09 4.26 0.66
C LEU A 82 -16.68 2.91 0.22
N LYS A 83 -17.82 2.51 0.81
CA LYS A 83 -18.57 1.30 0.43
C LYS A 83 -19.10 1.31 -1.01
N GLU A 84 -19.27 2.49 -1.61
CA GLU A 84 -19.77 2.66 -2.97
C GLU A 84 -18.63 2.74 -4.01
N ILE A 85 -17.37 2.77 -3.55
CA ILE A 85 -16.17 2.80 -4.39
C ILE A 85 -15.69 1.36 -4.59
N ASN A 86 -15.42 0.98 -5.85
CA ASN A 86 -14.78 -0.29 -6.14
C ASN A 86 -13.27 -0.16 -5.88
N PRO A 87 -12.62 -1.06 -5.13
CA PRO A 87 -11.18 -0.97 -4.85
C PRO A 87 -10.29 -1.36 -6.04
N SER A 88 -10.85 -1.77 -7.18
CA SER A 88 -10.09 -2.08 -8.39
C SER A 88 -9.27 -0.87 -8.89
N PRO A 89 -8.10 -1.10 -9.52
CA PRO A 89 -7.28 -0.05 -10.13
C PRO A 89 -8.01 0.88 -11.11
N ASP A 90 -9.08 0.39 -11.76
CA ASP A 90 -9.89 1.16 -12.71
C ASP A 90 -10.76 2.23 -12.02
N TYR A 91 -11.02 2.07 -10.72
CA TYR A 91 -11.89 2.94 -9.94
C TYR A 91 -11.12 3.76 -8.90
N VAL A 92 -9.97 3.26 -8.45
CA VAL A 92 -9.02 3.99 -7.61
C VAL A 92 -7.72 4.11 -8.40
N THR A 93 -7.65 5.13 -9.26
CA THR A 93 -6.61 5.25 -10.28
C THR A 93 -5.63 6.37 -9.88
N PRO A 94 -4.34 6.07 -9.67
CA PRO A 94 -3.33 7.12 -9.57
C PRO A 94 -3.16 7.80 -10.93
N HIS A 95 -3.04 9.13 -10.95
CA HIS A 95 -2.81 9.91 -12.15
C HIS A 95 -1.99 11.17 -11.81
N LEU A 96 -0.76 11.23 -12.30
CA LEU A 96 0.20 12.28 -11.96
C LEU A 96 0.30 12.43 -10.43
N LYS A 97 -0.01 13.60 -9.88
CA LYS A 97 0.05 13.90 -8.43
C LYS A 97 -1.30 13.76 -7.73
N ASN A 98 -2.21 12.94 -8.26
CA ASN A 98 -3.55 12.77 -7.72
C ASN A 98 -3.98 11.31 -7.74
N VAL A 99 -4.94 10.96 -6.88
CA VAL A 99 -5.70 9.70 -6.95
C VAL A 99 -7.14 10.01 -7.31
N ILE A 100 -7.60 9.43 -8.41
CA ILE A 100 -8.99 9.56 -8.88
C ILE A 100 -9.79 8.43 -8.26
N LEU A 101 -10.81 8.80 -7.48
CA LEU A 101 -11.78 7.88 -6.91
C LEU A 101 -13.06 7.95 -7.73
N THR A 102 -13.51 6.82 -8.25
CA THR A 102 -14.70 6.67 -9.08
C THR A 102 -15.70 5.73 -8.41
N VAL A 103 -16.96 6.15 -8.33
CA VAL A 103 -18.06 5.33 -7.83
C VAL A 103 -18.33 4.17 -8.79
N ALA A 104 -18.61 2.98 -8.25
CA ALA A 104 -18.94 1.80 -9.04
C ALA A 104 -20.10 2.07 -10.02
N GLY A 105 -19.92 1.68 -11.29
CA GLY A 105 -20.90 1.96 -12.35
C GLY A 105 -21.13 3.45 -12.63
N HIS A 106 -20.18 4.33 -12.24
CA HIS A 106 -20.24 5.78 -12.44
C HIS A 106 -21.46 6.48 -11.84
N LYS A 107 -22.10 5.90 -10.81
CA LYS A 107 -23.24 6.50 -10.12
C LYS A 107 -22.83 7.79 -9.39
N LYS A 108 -23.75 8.76 -9.29
CA LYS A 108 -23.50 10.02 -8.56
C LYS A 108 -23.77 9.85 -7.07
N LYS A 109 -22.77 9.41 -6.30
CA LYS A 109 -22.87 9.13 -4.85
C LYS A 109 -21.96 9.97 -3.97
N ILE A 110 -20.95 10.63 -4.53
CA ILE A 110 -20.05 11.51 -3.79
C ILE A 110 -20.72 12.87 -3.64
N GLN A 111 -20.85 13.37 -2.42
CA GLN A 111 -21.41 14.70 -2.18
C GLN A 111 -20.30 15.74 -2.28
N ARG A 112 -20.50 16.76 -3.10
CA ARG A 112 -19.67 17.98 -3.13
C ARG A 112 -20.48 19.10 -2.48
N VAL A 113 -19.99 19.60 -1.36
CA VAL A 113 -20.64 20.65 -0.57
C VAL A 113 -19.85 21.95 -0.71
N GLU A 114 -20.52 23.00 -1.18
CA GLU A 114 -19.99 24.36 -1.23
C GLU A 114 -20.03 25.04 0.14
N GLU A 115 -19.26 26.12 0.32
CA GLU A 115 -19.33 26.97 1.52
C GLU A 115 -20.73 27.54 1.76
N SER A 116 -21.51 27.75 0.69
CA SER A 116 -22.91 28.17 0.74
C SER A 116 -23.89 27.10 1.26
N GLY A 117 -23.42 25.86 1.47
CA GLY A 117 -24.25 24.71 1.84
C GLY A 117 -24.90 24.00 0.66
N LYS A 118 -24.73 24.51 -0.58
CA LYS A 118 -25.22 23.83 -1.78
C LYS A 118 -24.53 22.48 -1.96
N VAL A 119 -25.33 21.44 -2.19
CA VAL A 119 -24.85 20.06 -2.39
C VAL A 119 -25.00 19.66 -3.85
N GLU A 120 -23.93 19.13 -4.44
CA GLU A 120 -23.93 18.53 -5.76
C GLU A 120 -23.43 17.09 -5.72
N MET A 121 -24.13 16.19 -6.38
CA MET A 121 -23.73 14.78 -6.47
C MET A 121 -22.75 14.56 -7.63
N LYS A 122 -21.61 13.92 -7.34
CA LYS A 122 -20.56 13.57 -8.30
C LYS A 122 -20.33 12.06 -8.32
N SER A 123 -19.81 11.57 -9.44
CA SER A 123 -19.39 10.18 -9.62
C SER A 123 -17.89 9.98 -9.44
N LYS A 124 -17.11 11.07 -9.42
CA LYS A 124 -15.66 11.05 -9.28
C LYS A 124 -15.16 12.18 -8.37
N VAL A 125 -14.04 11.95 -7.70
CA VAL A 125 -13.30 12.96 -6.92
C VAL A 125 -11.81 12.70 -7.00
N GLU A 126 -11.01 13.75 -6.87
CA GLU A 126 -9.55 13.70 -6.86
C GLU A 126 -9.05 13.92 -5.44
N LEU A 127 -8.09 13.10 -5.03
CA LEU A 127 -7.28 13.31 -3.83
C LEU A 127 -5.88 13.71 -4.26
N ASN A 128 -5.43 14.89 -3.88
CA ASN A 128 -4.14 15.40 -4.28
C ASN A 128 -3.03 14.78 -3.43
N THR A 129 -1.84 14.63 -3.99
CA THR A 129 -0.62 14.15 -3.32
C THR A 129 0.56 15.10 -3.61
N PRO A 130 1.67 15.02 -2.85
CA PRO A 130 2.84 15.84 -3.13
C PRO A 130 3.52 15.54 -4.47
N ASP A 131 3.52 14.27 -4.86
CA ASP A 131 4.21 13.71 -6.02
C ASP A 131 3.51 12.42 -6.49
N GLU A 132 4.01 11.86 -7.59
CA GLU A 132 3.44 10.69 -8.26
C GLU A 132 3.66 9.38 -7.48
N ASP A 133 4.82 9.21 -6.85
CA ASP A 133 5.09 8.06 -5.96
C ASP A 133 4.11 8.03 -4.78
N SER A 134 3.82 9.19 -4.20
CA SER A 134 2.79 9.34 -3.17
C SER A 134 1.39 9.05 -3.69
N ALA A 135 1.09 9.34 -4.96
CA ALA A 135 -0.20 9.00 -5.57
C ALA A 135 -0.38 7.48 -5.69
N GLU A 136 0.66 6.75 -6.11
CA GLU A 136 0.61 5.30 -6.17
C GLU A 136 0.41 4.66 -4.80
N LYS A 137 1.16 5.11 -3.80
CA LYS A 137 1.05 4.62 -2.41
C LYS A 137 -0.32 4.96 -1.80
N LEU A 138 -0.82 6.17 -2.05
CA LEU A 138 -2.14 6.58 -1.59
C LEU A 138 -3.25 5.75 -2.26
N ALA A 139 -3.13 5.46 -3.55
CA ALA A 139 -4.10 4.62 -4.25
C ALA A 139 -4.17 3.24 -3.60
N LYS A 140 -3.03 2.56 -3.37
CA LYS A 140 -3.00 1.26 -2.66
C LYS A 140 -3.65 1.35 -1.28
N ALA A 141 -3.32 2.39 -0.51
CA ALA A 141 -3.88 2.60 0.82
C ALA A 141 -5.40 2.78 0.82
N ILE A 142 -5.95 3.52 -0.13
CA ILE A 142 -7.40 3.71 -0.24
C ILE A 142 -8.09 2.41 -0.67
N ARG A 143 -7.51 1.67 -1.61
CA ARG A 143 -8.10 0.39 -2.03
C ARG A 143 -8.13 -0.62 -0.87
N TYR A 144 -7.06 -0.65 -0.07
CA TYR A 144 -7.02 -1.44 1.16
C TYR A 144 -8.07 -0.96 2.18
N LEU A 145 -8.17 0.35 2.39
CA LEU A 145 -9.19 0.95 3.27
C LEU A 145 -10.62 0.58 2.85
N ILE A 146 -10.92 0.62 1.55
CA ILE A 146 -12.23 0.22 1.00
C ILE A 146 -12.52 -1.25 1.33
N SER A 147 -11.51 -2.12 1.22
CA SER A 147 -11.64 -3.54 1.59
C SER A 147 -11.96 -3.72 3.07
N LEU A 148 -11.27 -2.99 3.95
CA LEU A 148 -11.58 -2.98 5.40
C LEU A 148 -12.99 -2.46 5.69
N CYS A 149 -13.53 -1.61 4.82
CA CYS A 149 -14.86 -1.04 4.93
C CYS A 149 -16.00 -1.95 4.43
N GLY A 150 -15.71 -3.22 4.13
CA GLY A 150 -16.68 -4.18 3.62
C GLY A 150 -16.87 -4.13 2.10
N GLY A 151 -15.96 -3.45 1.39
CA GLY A 151 -15.85 -3.54 -0.07
C GLY A 151 -15.24 -4.88 -0.51
N PRO A 152 -15.19 -5.14 -1.84
CA PRO A 152 -14.52 -6.30 -2.40
C PRO A 152 -13.08 -6.43 -1.90
N THR A 153 -12.59 -7.66 -1.75
CA THR A 153 -11.20 -7.92 -1.32
C THR A 153 -10.23 -7.35 -2.36
N CYS A 154 -9.31 -6.49 -1.94
CA CYS A 154 -8.28 -5.97 -2.82
C CYS A 154 -7.07 -6.90 -2.87
N VAL A 155 -6.73 -7.36 -4.08
CA VAL A 155 -5.57 -8.23 -4.34
C VAL A 155 -4.34 -7.35 -4.58
N ASP A 156 -3.23 -7.63 -3.89
CA ASP A 156 -1.95 -6.91 -3.97
C ASP A 156 -1.99 -5.42 -3.57
N CYS A 157 -2.94 -5.06 -2.72
CA CYS A 157 -3.15 -3.68 -2.29
C CYS A 157 -2.48 -3.34 -0.98
N ASP A 158 -1.52 -4.15 -0.53
CA ASP A 158 -0.79 -3.88 0.70
C ASP A 158 -0.14 -2.48 0.63
N PRO A 159 -0.61 -1.51 1.43
CA PRO A 159 -0.02 -0.18 1.43
C PRO A 159 1.33 -0.15 2.15
N PHE A 160 1.66 -1.18 2.92
CA PHE A 160 2.84 -1.27 3.76
C PHE A 160 3.58 -2.54 3.36
N MET A 161 4.23 -2.49 2.20
CA MET A 161 4.81 -3.67 1.58
C MET A 161 5.77 -4.46 2.51
N TRP A 162 6.29 -3.88 3.62
CA TRP A 162 7.27 -4.52 4.51
C TRP A 162 7.57 -3.64 5.76
N GLN A 163 6.74 -3.73 6.82
CA GLN A 163 7.16 -3.35 8.18
C GLN A 163 7.53 -4.58 8.99
#